data_AF-A0A931QX39-F1
#
_entry.id   AF-A0A931QX39-F1
#
_cell.length_a   1.000
_cell.length_b   1.000
_cell.length_c   1.000
_cell.angle_alpha   90.00
_cell.angle_beta   90.00
_cell.angle_gamma   90.00
#
_symmetry.space_group_name_H-M   'P 1'
#
loop_
_entity.id
_entity.type
_entity.pdbx_description
1 polymer ?
#
loop_
_entity_poly.entity_id
_entity_poly.type
_entity_poly.pdbx_seq_one_letter_code
_entity_poly.pdbx_strand_id
1 'polypeptide(L)'
;MWDHWLKFNLPATLTSIEEGEDPGGVSGTNTSGDLNYGPPCPPDKEHRYFFYLYSLDTILDLKEGATKSEIKKAMQEHILQKTTLVGLYERR
;
A
#
# COMPACT_ATOMS: atom_id res chain seq x y z
N MET A 1 3.78 8.53 -10.54
CA MET A 1 3.60 7.13 -10.10
C MET A 1 2.20 7.05 -9.53
N TRP A 2 1.40 6.09 -9.98
CA TRP A 2 0.02 5.93 -9.55
C TRP A 2 -0.02 4.99 -8.34
N ASP A 3 -0.60 5.44 -7.24
CA ASP A 3 -0.74 4.63 -6.03
C ASP A 3 -2.04 3.84 -6.14
N HIS A 4 -1.90 2.52 -6.23
CA HIS A 4 -3.02 1.59 -6.40
C HIS A 4 -3.67 1.19 -5.07
N TRP A 5 -2.88 1.13 -3.99
CA TRP A 5 -3.36 0.73 -2.67
C TRP A 5 -2.50 1.35 -1.58
N LEU A 6 -3.14 1.76 -0.49
CA LEU A 6 -2.47 2.20 0.72
C LEU A 6 -3.19 1.59 1.93
N LYS A 7 -2.46 0.78 2.69
CA LYS A 7 -2.88 0.26 3.99
C LYS A 7 -1.76 0.51 5.00
N PHE A 8 -2.13 0.93 6.20
CA PHE A 8 -1.19 1.15 7.30
C PHE A 8 -1.80 0.66 8.62
N ASN A 9 -0.96 0.55 9.66
CA ASN A 9 -1.36 -0.01 10.96
C ASN A 9 -1.98 -1.43 10.83
N LEU A 10 -1.43 -2.25 9.94
CA LEU A 10 -1.78 -3.67 9.84
C LEU A 10 -1.41 -4.41 11.14
N PRO A 11 -2.16 -5.44 11.56
CA PRO A 11 -1.78 -6.26 12.70
C PRO A 11 -0.38 -6.86 12.51
N ALA A 12 0.49 -6.75 13.51
CA ALA A 12 1.85 -7.30 13.44
C ALA A 12 1.88 -8.85 13.36
N THR A 13 0.76 -9.50 13.69
CA THR A 13 0.55 -10.95 13.57
C THR A 13 0.11 -11.39 12.17
N LEU A 14 -0.18 -10.45 11.26
CA LEU A 14 -0.58 -10.75 9.89
C LEU A 14 0.59 -11.37 9.11
N THR A 15 0.36 -12.56 8.55
CA THR A 15 1.40 -13.33 7.83
C THR A 15 1.07 -13.59 6.35
N SER A 16 -0.22 -13.55 5.98
CA SER A 16 -0.68 -13.61 4.59
C SER A 16 -1.87 -12.67 4.37
N ILE A 17 -2.11 -12.33 3.11
CA ILE A 17 -3.31 -11.64 2.64
C ILE A 17 -3.83 -12.48 1.50
N GLU A 18 -4.99 -13.10 1.68
CA GLU A 18 -5.62 -13.89 0.62
C GLU A 18 -6.17 -12.97 -0.47
N GLU A 19 -6.30 -13.50 -1.68
CA GLU A 19 -6.81 -12.73 -2.81
C GLU A 19 -8.22 -12.20 -2.53
N GLY A 20 -8.42 -10.89 -2.71
CA GLY A 20 -9.73 -10.23 -2.55
C GLY A 20 -10.09 -9.89 -1.09
N GLU A 21 -9.29 -10.30 -0.11
CA GLU A 21 -9.57 -10.06 1.31
C GLU A 21 -8.96 -8.73 1.81
N ASP A 22 -9.66 -8.08 2.76
CA ASP A 22 -9.12 -6.90 3.46
C ASP A 22 -8.18 -7.37 4.60
N PRO A 23 -6.89 -6.98 4.58
CA PRO A 23 -5.94 -7.31 5.66
C PRO A 23 -6.20 -6.59 6.99
N GLY A 24 -7.22 -5.72 7.07
CA GLY A 24 -7.52 -4.87 8.21
C GLY A 24 -6.67 -3.61 8.24
N GLY A 25 -6.40 -3.09 9.44
CA GLY A 25 -5.70 -1.82 9.64
C GLY A 25 -6.51 -0.62 9.14
N VAL A 26 -5.81 0.44 8.72
CA VAL A 26 -6.41 1.70 8.27
C VAL A 26 -6.10 1.92 6.79
N SER A 27 -7.14 2.34 6.04
CA SER A 27 -7.04 2.62 4.61
C SER A 27 -6.54 4.04 4.35
N GLY A 28 -5.56 4.18 3.46
CA GLY A 28 -5.14 5.47 2.92
C GLY A 28 -5.85 5.79 1.60
N THR A 29 -5.78 7.04 1.15
CA THR A 29 -6.38 7.45 -0.13
C THR A 29 -5.43 7.19 -1.28
N ASN A 30 -5.86 6.36 -2.23
CA ASN A 30 -5.11 6.06 -3.45
C ASN A 30 -5.16 7.26 -4.43
N THR A 31 -4.47 7.19 -5.57
CA THR A 31 -4.44 8.34 -6.49
C THR A 31 -5.77 8.62 -7.22
N SER A 32 -6.71 7.67 -7.28
CA SER A 32 -8.08 7.94 -7.80
C SER A 32 -9.01 8.59 -6.78
N GLY A 33 -8.56 8.74 -5.52
CA GLY A 33 -9.41 9.25 -4.44
C GLY A 33 -10.19 8.15 -3.71
N ASP A 34 -9.95 6.88 -4.03
CA ASP A 34 -10.60 5.74 -3.38
C ASP A 34 -9.77 5.20 -2.20
N LEU A 35 -10.44 4.54 -1.26
CA LEU A 35 -9.83 3.85 -0.12
C LEU A 35 -9.49 2.38 -0.43
N ASN A 36 -9.98 1.87 -1.56
CA ASN A 36 -9.84 0.48 -1.98
C ASN A 36 -8.67 0.29 -2.95
N TYR A 37 -8.33 -0.97 -3.20
CA TYR A 37 -7.37 -1.32 -4.24
C TYR A 37 -7.88 -0.94 -5.63
N GLY A 38 -7.11 -0.10 -6.34
CA GLY A 38 -7.30 0.16 -7.76
C GLY A 38 -6.61 -0.92 -8.59
N PRO A 39 -7.32 -1.74 -9.38
CA PRO A 39 -6.71 -2.84 -10.13
C PRO A 39 -5.78 -2.35 -11.26
N PRO A 40 -4.82 -3.18 -11.72
CA PRO A 40 -4.00 -2.92 -12.88
C PRO A 40 -4.83 -2.72 -14.15
N CYS A 41 -4.72 -1.54 -14.78
CA CYS A 41 -5.33 -1.26 -16.07
C CYS A 41 -4.40 -0.40 -16.94
N PRO A 42 -3.22 -0.92 -17.32
CA PRO A 42 -2.25 -0.15 -18.09
C PRO A 42 -2.80 0.15 -19.48
N PRO A 43 -2.75 1.42 -19.95
CA PRO A 43 -3.40 1.81 -21.20
C PRO A 43 -2.57 1.55 -22.46
N ASP A 44 -1.25 1.39 -22.33
CA ASP A 44 -0.31 1.52 -23.45
C ASP A 44 0.66 0.34 -23.60
N LYS A 45 1.25 -0.12 -22.49
CA LYS A 45 2.30 -1.16 -22.49
C LYS A 45 2.33 -1.90 -21.15
N GLU A 46 3.22 -2.86 -21.02
CA GLU A 46 3.52 -3.48 -19.72
C GLU A 46 3.89 -2.45 -18.65
N HIS A 47 3.19 -2.48 -17.53
CA HIS A 47 3.48 -1.67 -16.34
C HIS A 47 4.03 -2.54 -15.22
N ARG A 48 4.82 -1.90 -14.33
CA ARG A 48 5.37 -2.51 -13.12
C ARG A 48 4.58 -2.05 -11.91
N TYR A 49 4.09 -2.99 -11.12
CA TYR A 49 3.30 -2.76 -9.92
C TYR A 49 4.15 -3.10 -8.70
N PHE A 50 4.54 -2.06 -7.96
CA PHE A 50 5.40 -2.19 -6.79
C PHE A 50 4.55 -2.28 -5.52
N PHE A 51 4.70 -3.38 -4.79
CA PHE A 51 4.14 -3.56 -3.46
C PHE A 51 5.26 -3.36 -2.45
N TYR A 52 5.19 -2.27 -1.69
CA TYR A 52 6.15 -1.97 -0.63
C TYR A 52 5.56 -2.40 0.71
N LEU A 53 6.30 -3.22 1.46
CA LEU A 53 5.94 -3.60 2.82
C LEU A 53 7.00 -3.05 3.78
N TYR A 54 6.54 -2.41 4.84
CA TYR A 54 7.36 -1.80 5.87
C TYR A 54 6.95 -2.37 7.23
N SER A 55 7.90 -2.79 8.05
CA SER A 55 7.66 -3.03 9.47
C SER A 55 8.08 -1.80 10.26
N LEU A 56 7.22 -1.38 11.19
CA LEU A 56 7.45 -0.22 12.04
C LEU A 56 7.50 -0.61 13.51
N ASP A 57 8.18 0.18 14.32
CA ASP A 57 8.19 0.04 15.78
C ASP A 57 7.04 0.78 16.48
N THR A 58 6.17 1.44 15.71
CA THR A 58 5.08 2.26 16.22
C THR A 58 3.80 2.10 15.40
N ILE A 59 2.68 2.54 15.99
CA ILE A 59 1.41 2.76 15.30
C ILE A 59 1.37 4.21 14.82
N LEU A 60 1.00 4.42 13.56
CA LEU A 60 0.91 5.75 12.99
C LEU A 60 -0.37 6.44 13.47
N ASP A 61 -0.23 7.64 14.05
CA ASP A 61 -1.37 8.51 14.41
C ASP A 61 -1.87 9.28 13.18
N LEU A 62 -2.47 8.54 12.24
CA LEU A 62 -3.06 9.04 11.01
C LEU A 62 -4.48 8.53 10.88
N LYS A 63 -5.36 9.35 10.31
CA LYS A 63 -6.76 8.99 10.05
C LYS A 63 -6.89 8.25 8.73
N GLU A 64 -8.02 7.55 8.58
CA GLU A 64 -8.45 7.01 7.30
C GLU A 64 -8.42 8.11 6.23
N GLY A 65 -7.94 7.73 5.03
CA GLY A 65 -7.80 8.62 3.91
C GLY A 65 -6.47 9.40 3.88
N ALA A 66 -5.54 9.14 4.79
CA ALA A 66 -4.19 9.71 4.72
C ALA A 66 -3.51 9.37 3.37
N THR A 67 -2.78 10.35 2.84
CA THR A 67 -2.05 10.22 1.58
C THR A 67 -0.75 9.45 1.77
N LYS A 68 -0.20 8.90 0.68
CA LYS A 68 1.12 8.26 0.69
C LYS A 68 2.22 9.16 1.26
N SER A 69 2.15 10.47 1.01
CA SER A 69 3.14 11.42 1.51
C SER A 69 3.10 11.56 3.03
N GLU A 70 1.90 11.65 3.60
CA GLU A 70 1.69 11.72 5.05
C GLU A 70 2.12 10.42 5.73
N ILE A 71 1.72 9.28 5.17
CA ILE A 71 2.12 7.96 5.68
C ILE A 71 3.64 7.79 5.62
N LYS A 72 4.29 8.20 4.52
CA LYS A 72 5.75 8.16 4.38
C LYS A 72 6.48 9.07 5.36
N LYS A 73 5.94 10.25 5.61
CA LYS A 73 6.51 11.18 6.60
C LYS A 73 6.39 10.62 8.01
N ALA A 74 5.24 10.05 8.35
CA ALA A 74 4.99 9.48 9.67
C ALA A 74 5.83 8.22 9.94
N MET A 75 6.18 7.43 8.91
CA MET A 75 7.00 6.22 9.10
C MET A 75 8.52 6.48 9.18
N GLN A 76 9.02 7.63 8.71
CA GLN A 76 10.43 7.77 8.29
C GLN A 76 11.46 7.33 9.34
N GLU A 77 11.26 7.69 10.60
CA GLU A 77 12.18 7.37 11.72
C GLU A 77 11.80 6.06 12.45
N HIS A 78 10.75 5.38 12.00
CA HIS A 78 10.15 4.21 12.65
C HIS A 78 10.33 2.92 11.85
N ILE A 79 10.95 2.98 10.66
CA ILE A 79 11.13 1.81 9.79
C ILE A 79 12.19 0.87 10.37
N LEU A 80 11.77 -0.33 10.77
CA LEU A 80 12.65 -1.42 11.19
C LEU A 80 13.16 -2.22 9.99
N GLN A 81 12.26 -2.55 9.05
CA GLN A 81 12.58 -3.30 7.85
C GLN A 81 11.68 -2.88 6.68
N LYS A 82 12.19 -3.10 5.47
CA LYS A 82 11.44 -2.91 4.23
C LYS A 82 11.66 -4.11 3.31
N THR A 83 10.62 -4.53 2.62
CA THR A 83 10.73 -5.42 1.46
C THR A 83 9.90 -4.89 0.29
N THR A 84 10.10 -5.44 -0.90
CA THR A 84 9.39 -5.02 -2.10
C THR A 84 9.12 -6.22 -2.99
N LEU A 85 7.86 -6.35 -3.40
CA LEU A 85 7.44 -7.27 -4.45
C LEU A 85 7.10 -6.45 -5.70
N VAL A 86 7.46 -6.97 -6.87
CA VAL A 86 7.17 -6.31 -8.16
C VAL A 86 6.41 -7.30 -9.05
N GLY A 87 5.19 -6.92 -9.43
CA GLY A 87 4.40 -7.61 -10.45
C GLY A 87 4.46 -6.89 -11.79
N LEU A 88 4.33 -7.64 -12.88
CA LEU A 88 4.21 -7.10 -14.24
C LEU A 88 2.80 -7.39 -14.75
N TYR A 89 2.21 -6.44 -15.45
CA TYR A 89 0.94 -6.66 -16.15
C TYR A 89 0.89 -5.83 -17.44
N GLU A 90 0.38 -6.46 -18.49
CA GLU A 90 0.15 -5.88 -19.81
C GLU A 90 -1.24 -6.30 -20.28
N ARG A 91 -2.02 -5.37 -20.82
CA ARG A 91 -3.28 -5.70 -21.48
C ARG A 91 -2.97 -6.25 -22.86
N ARG A 92 -3.44 -7.45 -23.17
CA ARG A 92 -3.38 -8.06 -24.50
C ARG A 92 -4.71 -7.91 -25.22
#